data_AF-A9XDD7-F1
#
_entry.id   AF-A9XDD7-F1
#
_cell.length_a   1.000
_cell.length_b   1.000
_cell.length_c   1.000
_cell.angle_alpha   90.00
_cell.angle_beta   90.00
_cell.angle_gamma   90.00
#
_symmetry.space_group_name_H-M   'P 1'
#
loop_
_entity.id
_entity.type
_entity.pdbx_description
1 polymer ?
#
loop_
_entity_poly.entity_id
_entity_poly.type
_entity_poly.pdbx_seq_one_letter_code
_entity_poly.pdbx_strand_id
1 'polypeptide(L)'
;ALVSSIDEIGTKAIGQSIGQNALVAQANHNTSLLAGAYVIASLITDKLGKLKSEELKDKIDEAKKCSEAFTAKLKSEHAELGLANGNATDQHAKNAILKTDGGDKGVKELNKLIKSVEDLAKAAQE
;
A
#
# COMPACT_ATOMS: atom_id res chain seq x y z
N ALA A 1 -1.26 5.55 -10.40
CA ALA A 1 -1.88 6.58 -9.56
C ALA A 1 -2.17 6.06 -8.15
N LEU A 2 -3.17 5.19 -7.92
CA LEU A 2 -3.52 4.73 -6.55
C LEU A 2 -2.35 4.05 -5.82
N VAL A 3 -1.63 3.18 -6.51
CA VAL A 3 -0.44 2.52 -5.94
C VAL A 3 0.63 3.54 -5.56
N SER A 4 0.82 4.58 -6.38
CA SER A 4 1.72 5.70 -6.09
C SER A 4 1.25 6.53 -4.88
N SER A 5 -0.06 6.62 -4.64
CA SER A 5 -0.58 7.28 -3.43
C SER A 5 -0.22 6.52 -2.16
N ILE A 6 -0.20 5.18 -2.18
CA ILE A 6 0.27 4.38 -1.03
C ILE A 6 1.75 4.62 -0.78
N ASP A 7 2.55 4.67 -1.85
CA ASP A 7 3.99 4.96 -1.77
C ASP A 7 4.29 6.36 -1.20
N GLU A 8 3.56 7.37 -1.66
CA GLU A 8 3.66 8.75 -1.16
C GLU A 8 3.31 8.81 0.33
N ILE A 9 2.25 8.11 0.74
CA ILE A 9 1.85 7.98 2.16
C ILE A 9 2.98 7.32 2.97
N GLY A 10 3.51 6.19 2.51
CA GLY A 10 4.59 5.48 3.18
C GLY A 10 5.86 6.33 3.31
N THR A 11 6.17 7.14 2.30
CA THR A 11 7.36 8.00 2.29
C THR A 11 7.20 9.23 3.17
N LYS A 12 6.03 9.86 3.19
CA LYS A 12 5.86 11.20 3.75
C LYS A 12 5.06 11.27 5.04
N ALA A 13 4.16 10.34 5.30
CA ALA A 13 3.17 10.49 6.37
C ALA A 13 3.40 9.58 7.60
N ILE A 14 4.29 8.59 7.51
CA ILE A 14 4.61 7.73 8.66
C ILE A 14 5.27 8.58 9.76
N GLY A 15 4.75 8.45 10.97
CA GLY A 15 5.26 9.17 12.14
C GLY A 15 5.09 10.67 12.03
N GLN A 16 4.11 11.15 11.26
CA GLN A 16 3.83 12.57 11.05
C GLN A 16 2.44 12.98 11.54
N SER A 17 2.28 14.27 11.77
CA SER A 17 1.01 14.96 11.93
C SER A 17 1.03 16.27 11.15
N ILE A 18 -0.13 16.89 10.96
CA ILE A 18 -0.21 18.21 10.31
C ILE A 18 0.12 19.28 11.34
N GLY A 19 1.27 19.96 11.15
CA GLY A 19 1.61 21.17 11.88
C GLY A 19 1.11 22.43 11.17
N GLN A 20 1.42 23.60 11.73
CA GLN A 20 0.97 24.89 11.21
C GLN A 20 1.39 25.15 9.75
N ASN A 21 2.60 24.73 9.37
CA ASN A 21 3.20 25.05 8.06
C ASN A 21 3.64 23.82 7.26
N ALA A 22 3.82 22.68 7.92
CA ALA A 22 4.37 21.47 7.33
C ALA A 22 3.96 20.25 8.16
N LEU A 23 4.29 19.06 7.67
CA LEU A 23 4.28 17.87 8.49
C LEU A 23 5.30 17.99 9.61
N VAL A 24 4.92 17.57 10.81
CA VAL A 24 5.77 17.55 11.99
C VAL A 24 5.76 16.15 12.61
N ALA A 25 6.87 15.78 13.23
CA ALA A 25 7.05 14.46 13.80
C ALA A 25 6.00 14.17 14.89
N GLN A 26 5.31 13.04 14.75
CA GLN A 26 4.43 12.44 15.74
C GLN A 26 4.57 10.92 15.63
N ALA A 27 5.59 10.40 16.30
CA ALA A 27 5.98 8.99 16.18
C ALA A 27 4.90 8.04 16.72
N ASN A 28 4.81 6.86 16.10
CA ASN A 28 4.08 5.69 16.58
C ASN A 28 2.55 5.85 16.67
N HIS A 29 1.98 6.74 15.85
CA HIS A 29 0.53 6.96 15.76
C HIS A 29 -0.03 6.64 14.36
N ASN A 30 0.32 5.48 13.78
CA ASN A 30 0.08 5.17 12.37
C ASN A 30 -1.14 4.29 12.06
N THR A 31 -1.94 3.87 13.05
CA THR A 31 -3.04 2.90 12.80
C THR A 31 -4.05 3.41 11.76
N SER A 32 -4.50 4.66 11.86
CA SER A 32 -5.46 5.24 10.89
C SER A 32 -4.85 5.46 9.51
N LEU A 33 -3.55 5.80 9.45
CA LEU A 33 -2.78 5.90 8.22
C LEU A 33 -2.78 4.56 7.47
N LEU A 34 -2.48 3.47 8.20
CA LEU A 34 -2.45 2.10 7.67
C LEU A 34 -3.84 1.63 7.25
N ALA A 35 -4.89 1.97 8.01
CA ALA A 35 -6.27 1.70 7.60
C ALA A 35 -6.62 2.41 6.28
N GLY A 36 -6.15 3.66 6.09
CA GLY A 36 -6.27 4.38 4.83
C GLY A 36 -5.55 3.67 3.67
N ALA A 37 -4.31 3.23 3.89
CA ALA A 37 -3.56 2.46 2.89
C ALA A 37 -4.27 1.15 2.52
N TYR A 38 -4.87 0.45 3.50
CA TYR A 38 -5.67 -0.76 3.30
C TYR A 38 -6.92 -0.50 2.44
N VAL A 39 -7.61 0.61 2.65
CA VAL A 39 -8.76 1.02 1.81
C VAL A 39 -8.31 1.27 0.37
N ILE A 40 -7.17 1.94 0.16
CA ILE A 40 -6.63 2.16 -1.19
C ILE A 40 -6.23 0.83 -1.84
N ALA A 41 -5.61 -0.09 -1.11
CA ALA A 41 -5.28 -1.44 -1.59
C ALA A 41 -6.52 -2.23 -2.03
N SER A 42 -7.58 -2.16 -1.24
CA SER A 42 -8.88 -2.77 -1.58
C SER A 42 -9.48 -2.15 -2.84
N LEU A 43 -9.39 -0.83 -2.98
CA LEU A 43 -9.86 -0.11 -4.17
C LEU A 43 -9.05 -0.47 -5.43
N ILE A 44 -7.73 -0.68 -5.30
CA ILE A 44 -6.89 -1.15 -6.41
C ILE A 44 -7.39 -2.53 -6.89
N THR A 45 -7.64 -3.45 -5.96
CA THR A 45 -8.18 -4.78 -6.27
C THR A 45 -9.51 -4.70 -7.02
N ASP A 46 -10.45 -3.89 -6.53
CA ASP A 46 -11.75 -3.68 -7.18
C ASP A 46 -11.61 -3.11 -8.61
N LYS A 47 -10.74 -2.11 -8.79
CA LYS A 47 -10.50 -1.51 -10.11
C LYS A 47 -9.84 -2.48 -11.09
N LEU A 48 -8.87 -3.26 -10.64
CA LEU A 48 -8.23 -4.30 -11.47
C LEU A 48 -9.25 -5.37 -11.86
N GLY A 49 -10.13 -5.80 -10.94
CA GLY A 49 -11.19 -6.75 -11.24
C GLY A 49 -12.24 -6.26 -12.24
N LYS A 50 -12.38 -4.94 -12.41
CA LYS A 50 -13.28 -4.31 -13.39
C LYS A 50 -12.61 -4.02 -14.73
N LEU A 51 -11.27 -4.09 -14.80
CA LEU A 51 -10.54 -3.86 -16.04
C LEU A 51 -10.71 -5.07 -16.96
N LYS A 52 -11.19 -4.84 -18.19
CA LYS A 52 -11.37 -5.89 -19.21
C LYS A 52 -10.53 -5.55 -20.43
N SER A 53 -9.57 -6.40 -20.73
CA SER A 53 -8.79 -6.40 -21.97
C SER A 53 -8.33 -7.84 -22.22
N GLU A 54 -8.58 -8.35 -23.42
CA GLU A 54 -8.13 -9.70 -23.81
C GLU A 54 -6.61 -9.74 -23.99
N GLU A 55 -6.05 -8.72 -24.64
CA GLU A 55 -4.61 -8.59 -24.91
C GLU A 55 -3.78 -8.41 -23.63
N LEU A 56 -4.35 -7.74 -22.60
CA LEU A 56 -3.66 -7.48 -21.34
C LEU A 56 -4.09 -8.42 -20.21
N LYS A 57 -4.91 -9.44 -20.49
CA LYS A 57 -5.56 -10.28 -19.48
C LYS A 57 -4.58 -10.83 -18.44
N ASP A 58 -3.47 -11.39 -18.89
CA ASP A 58 -2.47 -12.01 -17.99
C ASP A 58 -1.83 -10.97 -17.06
N LYS A 59 -1.55 -9.77 -17.56
CA LYS A 59 -0.99 -8.67 -16.75
C LYS A 59 -2.00 -8.11 -15.75
N ILE A 60 -3.28 -8.06 -16.13
CA ILE A 60 -4.37 -7.68 -15.23
C ILE A 60 -4.53 -8.69 -14.12
N ASP A 61 -4.53 -9.98 -14.45
CA ASP A 61 -4.67 -11.08 -13.49
C ASP A 61 -3.48 -11.12 -12.51
N GLU A 62 -2.26 -10.92 -12.98
CA GLU A 62 -1.06 -10.83 -12.13
C GLU A 62 -1.10 -9.60 -11.20
N ALA A 63 -1.45 -8.43 -11.72
CA ALA A 63 -1.59 -7.22 -10.90
C ALA A 63 -2.68 -7.39 -9.83
N LYS A 64 -3.80 -8.03 -10.19
CA LYS A 64 -4.89 -8.31 -9.27
C LYS A 64 -4.45 -9.26 -8.15
N LYS A 65 -3.77 -10.36 -8.51
CA LYS A 65 -3.20 -11.30 -7.54
C LYS A 65 -2.22 -10.63 -6.59
N CYS A 66 -1.35 -9.75 -7.10
CA CYS A 66 -0.44 -8.97 -6.25
C CYS A 66 -1.22 -8.03 -5.28
N SER A 67 -2.32 -7.43 -5.75
CA SER A 67 -3.15 -6.54 -4.94
C SER A 67 -3.89 -7.29 -3.83
N GLU A 68 -4.41 -8.48 -4.14
CA GLU A 68 -5.03 -9.39 -3.18
C GLU A 68 -4.01 -9.86 -2.13
N ALA A 69 -2.80 -10.25 -2.56
CA ALA A 69 -1.73 -10.67 -1.66
C ALA A 69 -1.32 -9.55 -0.70
N PHE A 70 -1.16 -8.32 -1.19
CA PHE A 70 -0.86 -7.17 -0.34
C PHE A 70 -1.95 -6.90 0.70
N THR A 71 -3.21 -6.86 0.25
CA THR A 71 -4.37 -6.64 1.14
C THR A 71 -4.48 -7.75 2.18
N ALA A 72 -4.27 -9.01 1.78
CA ALA A 72 -4.29 -10.15 2.68
C ALA A 72 -3.16 -10.09 3.72
N LYS A 73 -1.95 -9.68 3.33
CA LYS A 73 -0.82 -9.53 4.24
C LYS A 73 -1.06 -8.43 5.27
N LEU A 74 -1.57 -7.26 4.87
CA LEU A 74 -1.96 -6.21 5.82
C LEU A 74 -3.01 -6.71 6.83
N LYS A 75 -3.97 -7.51 6.35
CA LYS A 75 -5.01 -8.11 7.20
C LYS A 75 -4.43 -9.16 8.16
N SER A 76 -3.49 -9.99 7.74
CA SER A 76 -2.87 -11.00 8.63
C SER A 76 -2.03 -10.35 9.73
N GLU A 77 -1.46 -9.18 9.46
CA GLU A 77 -0.63 -8.43 10.41
C GLU A 77 -1.46 -7.46 11.29
N HIS A 78 -2.79 -7.62 11.34
CA HIS A 78 -3.69 -6.71 12.06
C HIS A 78 -3.34 -6.55 13.55
N ALA A 79 -2.70 -7.55 14.17
CA ALA A 79 -2.28 -7.49 15.56
C ALA A 79 -1.24 -6.37 15.82
N GLU A 80 -0.46 -6.00 14.81
CA GLU A 80 0.57 -4.95 14.89
C GLU A 80 0.21 -3.70 14.09
N LEU A 81 -0.54 -3.86 12.99
CA LEU A 81 -0.96 -2.74 12.12
C LEU A 81 -2.28 -2.10 12.55
N GLY A 82 -3.15 -2.86 13.24
CA GLY A 82 -4.49 -2.48 13.68
C GLY A 82 -4.57 -2.14 15.17
N LEU A 83 -3.45 -1.76 15.80
CA LEU A 83 -3.39 -1.48 17.23
C LEU A 83 -4.31 -0.32 17.63
N ALA A 84 -4.99 -0.48 18.77
CA ALA A 84 -5.89 0.53 19.33
C ALA A 84 -5.16 1.86 19.63
N ASN A 85 -5.93 2.94 19.75
CA ASN A 85 -5.43 4.28 20.09
C ASN A 85 -4.35 4.85 19.13
N GLY A 86 -4.25 4.29 17.92
CA GLY A 86 -3.26 4.74 16.94
C GLY A 86 -1.88 4.07 17.09
N ASN A 87 -1.67 3.18 18.06
CA ASN A 87 -0.34 2.75 18.53
C ASN A 87 0.52 1.94 17.54
N ALA A 88 0.13 1.78 16.28
CA ALA A 88 1.01 1.18 15.27
C ALA A 88 2.30 2.00 15.14
N THR A 89 3.43 1.37 15.47
CA THR A 89 4.74 2.02 15.50
C THR A 89 5.19 2.45 14.10
N ASP A 90 6.12 3.40 14.04
CA ASP A 90 6.70 3.82 12.75
C ASP A 90 7.36 2.65 12.05
N GLN A 91 8.03 1.74 12.79
CA GLN A 91 8.65 0.55 12.21
C GLN A 91 7.62 -0.42 11.65
N HIS A 92 6.51 -0.66 12.34
CA HIS A 92 5.43 -1.52 11.82
C HIS A 92 4.82 -0.91 10.56
N ALA A 93 4.62 0.40 10.53
CA ALA A 93 4.12 1.09 9.34
C ALA A 93 5.12 1.02 8.18
N LYS A 94 6.42 1.21 8.42
CA LYS A 94 7.47 1.09 7.40
C LYS A 94 7.52 -0.31 6.80
N ASN A 95 7.51 -1.34 7.64
CA ASN A 95 7.47 -2.75 7.21
C ASN A 95 6.23 -3.10 6.35
N ALA A 96 5.18 -2.28 6.42
CA ALA A 96 3.94 -2.48 5.69
C ALA A 96 3.89 -1.69 4.37
N ILE A 97 4.28 -0.40 4.36
CA ILE A 97 4.02 0.50 3.23
C ILE A 97 5.19 1.39 2.77
N LEU A 98 6.38 1.32 3.39
CA LEU A 98 7.56 2.06 2.91
C LEU A 98 8.41 1.19 2.00
N LYS A 99 8.39 1.42 0.68
CA LYS A 99 9.06 0.57 -0.33
C LYS A 99 10.54 0.25 -0.08
N THR A 100 11.26 1.18 0.53
CA THR A 100 12.69 1.05 0.82
C THR A 100 12.99 0.23 2.08
N ASP A 101 11.96 -0.13 2.84
CA ASP A 101 12.06 -0.98 4.01
C ASP A 101 12.10 -2.48 3.62
N GLY A 102 12.85 -3.28 4.40
CA GLY A 102 13.05 -4.71 4.17
C GLY A 102 12.12 -5.63 4.99
N GLY A 103 11.16 -5.05 5.71
CA GLY A 103 10.25 -5.75 6.60
C GLY A 103 9.33 -6.77 5.91
N ASP A 104 8.53 -7.45 6.72
CA ASP A 104 7.63 -8.51 6.26
C ASP A 104 6.20 -8.28 6.72
N LYS A 105 5.69 -7.04 6.63
CA LYS A 105 4.31 -6.71 7.02
C LYS A 105 3.44 -6.21 5.86
N GLY A 106 3.93 -6.36 4.63
CA GLY A 106 3.24 -5.93 3.41
C GLY A 106 4.15 -5.23 2.41
N VAL A 107 5.32 -4.72 2.81
CA VAL A 107 6.20 -3.96 1.91
C VAL A 107 6.67 -4.80 0.70
N LYS A 108 6.91 -6.10 0.90
CA LYS A 108 7.29 -7.02 -0.18
C LYS A 108 6.17 -7.19 -1.20
N GLU A 109 4.94 -7.36 -0.73
CA GLU A 109 3.75 -7.46 -1.57
C GLU A 109 3.44 -6.12 -2.24
N LEU A 110 3.61 -4.99 -1.56
CA LEU A 110 3.46 -3.65 -2.13
C LEU A 110 4.44 -3.43 -3.29
N ASN A 111 5.73 -3.79 -3.11
CA ASN A 111 6.73 -3.67 -4.15
C ASN A 111 6.39 -4.54 -5.38
N LYS A 112 5.86 -5.75 -5.18
CA LYS A 112 5.36 -6.59 -6.27
C LYS A 112 4.15 -5.97 -6.96
N LEU A 113 3.20 -5.45 -6.20
CA LEU A 113 2.01 -4.76 -6.72
C LEU A 113 2.42 -3.55 -7.58
N ILE A 114 3.32 -2.71 -7.09
CA ILE A 114 3.87 -1.57 -7.85
C ILE A 114 4.42 -2.03 -9.19
N LYS A 115 5.33 -3.00 -9.16
CA LYS A 115 5.95 -3.52 -10.37
C LYS A 115 4.91 -4.08 -11.35
N SER A 116 3.97 -4.89 -10.87
CA SER A 116 2.92 -5.48 -11.72
C SER A 116 2.02 -4.42 -12.37
N VAL A 117 1.69 -3.34 -11.66
CA VAL A 117 0.89 -2.24 -12.17
C VAL A 117 1.68 -1.37 -13.14
N GLU A 118 2.99 -1.16 -12.91
CA GLU A 118 3.87 -0.50 -13.87
C GLU A 118 4.00 -1.29 -15.18
N ASP A 119 4.18 -2.61 -15.09
CA ASP A 119 4.29 -3.49 -16.25
C ASP A 119 2.97 -3.61 -17.04
N LEU A 120 1.82 -3.51 -16.36
CA LEU A 120 0.50 -3.38 -16.98
C LEU A 120 0.35 -2.02 -17.67
N ALA A 121 0.75 -0.93 -17.01
CA ALA A 121 0.63 0.42 -17.56
C ALA A 121 1.50 0.61 -18.82
N LYS A 122 2.72 0.07 -18.82
CA LYS A 122 3.60 0.08 -20.01
C LYS A 122 2.98 -0.67 -21.18
N ALA A 123 2.47 -1.89 -20.94
CA ALA A 123 1.85 -2.69 -21.99
C ALA A 123 0.56 -2.06 -22.54
N ALA A 124 -0.15 -1.25 -21.75
CA ALA A 124 -1.32 -0.50 -22.22
C ALA A 124 -0.97 0.76 -23.04
N GLN A 125 0.30 1.15 -23.08
CA GLN A 125 0.80 2.30 -23.85
C GLN A 125 1.47 1.89 -25.16
N GLU A 126 1.74 0.60 -25.35
CA GLU A 126 2.22 0.00 -26.60
C GLU A 126 1.06 -0.24 -27.57
#